data_AF-A0A353PEA5-F1
#
_entry.id   AF-A0A353PEA5-F1
#
_cell.length_a   1.000
_cell.length_b   1.000
_cell.length_c   1.000
_cell.angle_alpha   90.00
_cell.angle_beta   90.00
_cell.angle_gamma   90.00
#
_symmetry.space_group_name_H-M   'P 1'
#
loop_
_entity.id
_entity.type
_entity.pdbx_description
1 polymer ?
#
loop_
_entity_poly.entity_id
_entity_poly.type
_entity_poly.pdbx_seq_one_letter_code
_entity_poly.pdbx_strand_id
1 'polypeptide(L)' 'VYPGICENLETDHSALVGLYRKARTLPGIKKLLIGSGLRYDLAVRSPEYVKELVTHHVGGYLKIAPEHTE' A
#
# COMPACT_ATOMS: atom_id res chain seq x y z
N VAL A 1 3.33 8.31 22.57
CA VAL A 1 4.29 8.28 21.45
C VAL A 1 4.51 6.81 21.10
N TYR A 2 3.84 6.32 20.06
CA TYR A 2 4.16 5.01 19.51
C TYR A 2 5.63 5.02 19.08
N PRO A 3 6.39 3.93 19.25
CA PRO A 3 7.75 3.90 18.76
C PRO A 3 7.73 4.27 17.27
N GLY A 4 8.67 5.15 16.89
CA GLY A 4 8.86 5.51 15.49
C GLY A 4 9.19 4.28 14.64
N ILE A 5 9.31 4.48 13.34
CA ILE A 5 9.70 3.40 12.42
C ILE A 5 11.07 2.86 12.85
N CYS A 6 11.17 1.54 13.01
CA CYS A 6 12.41 0.85 13.35
C CYS A 6 13.45 1.08 12.26
N GLU A 7 14.68 1.48 12.63
CA GLU A 7 15.77 1.73 11.67
C GLU A 7 16.22 0.47 10.92
N ASN A 8 16.04 -0.70 11.54
CA ASN A 8 16.34 -1.99 10.94
C ASN A 8 15.21 -2.49 10.01
N LEU A 9 14.08 -1.77 9.92
CA LEU A 9 12.99 -2.14 9.04
C LEU A 9 13.22 -1.53 7.66
N GLU A 10 13.32 -2.40 6.65
CA GLU A 10 13.33 -1.95 5.26
C GLU A 10 11.94 -1.42 4.88
N THR A 11 11.89 -0.14 4.49
CA THR A 11 10.64 0.54 4.12
C THR A 11 10.50 0.78 2.62
N ASP A 12 11.36 0.17 1.79
CA ASP A 12 11.24 0.27 0.35
C ASP A 12 10.06 -0.58 -0.15
N HIS A 13 9.20 0.02 -0.94
CA HIS A 13 7.99 -0.61 -1.49
C HIS A 13 8.14 -0.96 -2.98
N SER A 14 9.30 -0.71 -3.60
CA SER A 14 9.52 -0.88 -5.04
C SER A 14 9.21 -2.30 -5.54
N ALA A 15 9.67 -3.32 -4.79
CA ALA A 15 9.44 -4.72 -5.13
C ALA A 15 7.95 -5.09 -5.09
N LEU A 16 7.22 -4.56 -4.10
CA LEU A 16 5.78 -4.78 -3.94
C LEU A 16 4.99 -4.12 -5.07
N VAL A 17 5.32 -2.87 -5.42
CA VAL A 17 4.73 -2.16 -6.57
C VAL A 17 4.99 -2.93 -7.87
N GLY A 18 6.22 -3.43 -8.06
CA GLY A 18 6.57 -4.26 -9.20
C GLY A 18 5.73 -5.54 -9.29
N LEU A 19 5.48 -6.21 -8.16
CA LEU A 19 4.61 -7.38 -8.09
C LEU A 19 3.17 -7.03 -8.48
N TYR A 20 2.62 -5.95 -7.94
CA TYR A 20 1.26 -5.49 -8.25
C TYR A 20 1.07 -5.20 -9.74
N ARG A 21 2.03 -4.50 -10.35
CA ARG A 21 2.03 -4.20 -11.79
C ARG A 21 2.07 -5.47 -12.63
N LYS A 22 2.97 -6.41 -12.30
CA LYS A 22 3.06 -7.71 -12.99
C LYS A 22 1.76 -8.49 -12.89
N ALA A 23 1.19 -8.61 -11.68
CA ALA A 23 -0.05 -9.33 -11.45
C ALA A 23 -1.24 -8.74 -12.23
N ARG A 24 -1.31 -7.40 -12.35
CA ARG A 24 -2.34 -6.70 -13.13
C ARG A 24 -2.26 -6.97 -14.64
N THR A 25 -1.06 -7.26 -15.16
CA THR A 25 -0.85 -7.55 -16.59
C THR A 25 -1.13 -9.01 -16.98
N LEU A 26 -1.43 -9.89 -16.01
CA LEU A 26 -1.67 -11.31 -16.31
C LEU A 26 -2.99 -11.51 -17.09
N PRO A 27 -2.99 -12.35 -18.13
CA PRO A 27 -4.18 -12.61 -18.92
C PRO A 27 -5.29 -13.24 -18.06
N GLY A 28 -6.51 -12.74 -18.20
CA GLY A 28 -7.68 -13.20 -17.42
C GLY A 28 -7.89 -12.50 -16.07
N ILE A 29 -6.92 -11.71 -15.58
CA ILE A 29 -7.11 -10.88 -14.38
C ILE A 29 -7.92 -9.63 -14.75
N LYS A 30 -9.11 -9.48 -14.17
CA LYS A 30 -9.96 -8.29 -14.36
C LYS A 30 -9.67 -7.18 -13.36
N LYS A 31 -9.38 -7.54 -12.11
CA LYS A 31 -9.10 -6.61 -11.01
C LYS A 31 -8.33 -7.32 -9.90
N LEU A 32 -7.37 -6.63 -9.29
CA LEU A 32 -6.59 -7.12 -8.15
C LEU A 32 -6.89 -6.22 -6.95
N LEU A 33 -7.55 -6.74 -5.92
CA LEU A 33 -7.88 -5.98 -4.71
C LEU A 33 -6.96 -6.39 -3.55
N ILE A 34 -6.45 -5.41 -2.80
CA ILE A 34 -5.71 -5.70 -1.56
C ILE A 34 -6.70 -5.66 -0.38
N GLY A 35 -6.88 -6.82 0.25
CA GLY A 35 -7.76 -6.99 1.42
C GLY A 35 -7.05 -6.83 2.77
N SER A 36 -5.73 -6.70 2.77
CA SER A 36 -4.96 -6.49 3.99
C SER A 36 -4.95 -5.01 4.39
N GLY A 37 -4.97 -4.77 5.70
CA GLY A 37 -4.59 -3.46 6.25
C GLY A 37 -3.12 -3.15 5.96
N LEU A 38 -2.78 -1.87 5.99
CA LEU A 38 -1.42 -1.39 5.79
C LEU A 38 -1.10 -0.31 6.82
N ARG A 39 0.18 -0.18 7.15
CA ARG A 39 0.66 0.85 8.05
C ARG A 39 0.69 2.21 7.34
N TYR A 40 -0.18 3.11 7.77
CA TYR A 40 -0.33 4.44 7.18
C TYR A 40 1.01 5.20 7.15
N ASP A 41 1.75 5.17 8.27
CA ASP A 41 3.02 5.85 8.44
C ASP A 41 4.14 5.31 7.52
N LEU A 42 4.09 4.03 7.15
CA LEU A 42 4.98 3.44 6.16
C LEU A 42 4.54 3.78 4.73
N ALA A 43 3.24 3.73 4.45
CA ALA A 43 2.70 4.02 3.13
C ALA A 43 3.01 5.44 2.66
N VAL A 44 2.85 6.45 3.54
CA VAL A 44 3.09 7.85 3.17
C VAL A 44 4.55 8.17 2.81
N ARG A 45 5.51 7.31 3.20
CA ARG A 45 6.91 7.44 2.78
C ARG A 45 7.13 7.05 1.31
N SER A 46 6.19 6.34 0.69
CA SER A 46 6.24 5.98 -0.73
C SER A 46 5.00 6.49 -1.46
N PRO A 47 5.05 7.71 -2.03
CA PRO A 47 3.95 8.27 -2.83
C PRO A 47 3.57 7.38 -4.02
N GLU A 48 4.54 6.67 -4.61
CA GLU A 48 4.30 5.72 -5.69
C GLU A 48 3.45 4.53 -5.22
N TYR A 49 3.78 3.94 -4.06
CA TYR A 49 3.01 2.84 -3.50
C TYR A 49 1.57 3.23 -3.23
N VAL A 50 1.35 4.39 -2.59
CA VAL A 50 0.01 4.92 -2.34
C VAL A 50 -0.74 5.14 -3.65
N LYS A 51 -0.09 5.77 -4.64
CA LYS A 51 -0.70 6.02 -5.96
C LYS A 51 -1.11 4.71 -6.65
N GLU A 52 -0.24 3.69 -6.68
CA GLU A 52 -0.57 2.38 -7.26
C GLU A 52 -1.77 1.74 -6.54
N LEU A 53 -1.74 1.71 -5.20
CA LEU A 53 -2.80 1.15 -4.37
C LEU A 53 -4.17 1.80 -4.62
N VAL A 54 -4.25 3.13 -4.49
CA VAL A 54 -5.54 3.83 -4.57
C VAL A 54 -6.08 3.87 -5.99
N THR A 55 -5.21 3.83 -7.01
CA THR A 55 -5.65 3.87 -8.41
C THR A 55 -6.18 2.52 -8.89
N HIS A 56 -5.56 1.41 -8.43
CA HIS A 56 -5.80 0.10 -9.06
C HIS A 56 -6.32 -0.98 -8.11
N HIS A 57 -6.07 -0.85 -6.80
CA HIS A 57 -6.15 -1.99 -5.90
C HIS A 57 -7.15 -1.88 -4.76
N VAL A 58 -7.92 -0.80 -4.72
CA VAL A 58 -9.00 -0.60 -3.73
C VAL A 58 -10.38 -0.72 -4.39
N GLY A 59 -11.35 -1.16 -3.59
CA GLY A 59 -12.76 -1.23 -4.00
C GLY A 59 -13.47 0.12 -4.05
N GLY A 60 -12.81 1.18 -3.57
CA GLY A 60 -13.35 2.53 -3.47
C GLY A 60 -12.35 3.42 -2.74
N TYR A 61 -12.62 3.73 -1.48
CA TYR A 61 -11.75 4.57 -0.67
C TYR A 61 -10.76 3.76 0.15
N LEU A 62 -9.50 4.20 0.17
CA LEU A 62 -8.56 3.80 1.20
C LEU A 62 -8.90 4.58 2.47
N LYS A 63 -9.30 3.86 3.53
CA LYS A 63 -9.68 4.47 4.81
C LYS A 63 -8.52 4.42 5.78
N ILE A 64 -8.28 5.53 6.47
CA ILE A 64 -7.41 5.58 7.63
C ILE A 64 -8.27 5.23 8.84
N ALA A 65 -7.78 4.29 9.64
CA ALA A 65 -8.49 3.90 10.84
C ALA A 65 -8.40 5.03 11.89
N PRO A 66 -9.46 5.29 12.68
CA PRO A 66 -9.58 6.49 13.54
C PRO A 66 -8.40 6.72 14.51
N GLU A 67 -7.76 5.63 14.94
CA GLU A 67 -6.59 5.64 15.82
C GLU A 67 -5.31 6.19 15.16
N HIS A 68 -5.37 6.53 13.86
CA HIS A 68 -4.27 7.10 13.08
C HIS A 68 -4.61 8.49 12.48
N THR A 69 -5.69 9.15 12.92
CA THR A 69 -6.17 10.45 12.39
C THR A 69 -5.79 11.69 13.22
N GLU A 70 -4.82 11.58 14.13
CA GLU A 70 -4.33 12.72 14.95
C GLU A 70 -3.30 13.61 14.24
#